data_AF-A0A4P5SQ76-F1
#
_entry.id   AF-A0A4P5SQ76-F1
#
_cell.length_a   1.000
_cell.length_b   1.000
_cell.length_c   1.000
_cell.angle_alpha   90.00
_cell.angle_beta   90.00
_cell.angle_gamma   90.00
#
_symmetry.space_group_name_H-M   'P 1'
#
loop_
_entity.id
_entity.type
_entity.pdbx_description
1 polymer ?
#
loop_
_entity_poly.entity_id
_entity_poly.type
_entity_poly.pdbx_seq_one_letter_code
_entity_poly.pdbx_strand_id
1 'polypeptide(L)'
;MKWIGFFTWFSVIAGAAFAQSSPNSGAYLEPLSNTQISSAEGCVIQGDDGRILIDNQVKIGGRLIPVHVTKITRTSKSWEGDSLTIFFQIMTGSLRETPDGDYREGKSPWGVIRLTYNGQRGDMRGREQCNGL
;
A
#
# COMPACT_ATOMS: atom_id res chain seq x y z
N MET A 1 75.72 -10.52 -23.96
CA MET A 1 75.20 -9.43 -23.11
C MET A 1 73.78 -9.09 -23.56
N LYS A 2 72.88 -8.94 -22.58
CA LYS A 2 71.51 -8.39 -22.63
C LYS A 2 70.40 -9.14 -23.41
N TRP A 3 69.65 -9.91 -22.61
CA TRP A 3 68.22 -10.20 -22.72
C TRP A 3 67.36 -8.94 -22.58
N ILE A 4 66.25 -8.81 -23.31
CA ILE A 4 65.03 -8.11 -22.87
C ILE A 4 63.82 -8.84 -23.46
N GLY A 5 63.00 -9.44 -22.59
CA GLY A 5 61.70 -10.02 -22.92
C GLY A 5 60.59 -8.98 -22.84
N PHE A 6 59.58 -9.12 -23.70
CA PHE A 6 58.35 -8.32 -23.66
C PHE A 6 57.25 -9.08 -22.93
N PHE A 7 56.85 -8.54 -21.78
CA PHE A 7 55.71 -8.99 -20.98
C PHE A 7 54.43 -8.34 -21.55
N THR A 8 53.49 -9.12 -22.07
CA THR A 8 52.14 -8.67 -22.40
C THR A 8 51.24 -8.81 -21.17
N TRP A 9 50.71 -7.67 -20.72
CA TRP A 9 49.82 -7.53 -19.57
C TRP A 9 48.39 -7.87 -19.99
N PHE A 10 47.76 -8.88 -19.38
CA PHE A 10 46.33 -9.15 -19.50
C PHE A 10 45.59 -8.31 -18.45
N SER A 11 44.78 -7.35 -18.88
CA SER A 11 43.81 -6.68 -18.01
C SER A 11 42.58 -7.57 -17.81
N VAL A 12 42.42 -8.11 -16.60
CA VAL A 12 41.18 -8.76 -16.16
C VAL A 12 40.21 -7.65 -15.77
N ILE A 13 39.21 -7.37 -16.62
CA ILE A 13 38.07 -6.53 -16.24
C ILE A 13 37.12 -7.43 -15.45
N ALA A 14 37.17 -7.30 -14.13
CA ALA A 14 36.17 -7.87 -13.23
C ALA A 14 34.83 -7.20 -13.53
N GLY A 15 33.93 -7.93 -14.19
CA GLY A 15 32.54 -7.53 -14.35
C GLY A 15 31.84 -7.53 -13.00
N ALA A 16 31.75 -6.36 -12.37
CA ALA A 16 30.75 -6.13 -11.35
C ALA A 16 29.38 -6.25 -12.03
N ALA A 17 28.67 -7.35 -11.76
CA ALA A 17 27.26 -7.47 -12.10
C ALA A 17 26.52 -6.39 -11.31
N PHE A 18 26.19 -5.28 -11.96
CA PHE A 18 25.17 -4.38 -11.49
C PHE A 18 23.87 -5.18 -11.44
N ALA A 19 23.48 -5.61 -10.24
CA ALA A 19 22.13 -6.04 -9.98
C ALA A 19 21.22 -4.87 -10.33
N GLN A 20 20.59 -4.96 -11.51
CA GLN A 20 19.61 -3.99 -11.98
C GLN A 20 18.43 -4.06 -11.02
N SER A 21 18.37 -3.13 -10.06
CA SER A 21 17.22 -2.94 -9.20
C SER A 21 16.01 -2.70 -10.11
N SER A 22 15.09 -3.66 -10.12
CA SER A 22 13.88 -3.59 -10.93
C SER A 22 13.14 -2.28 -10.61
N PRO A 23 12.97 -1.36 -11.58
CA PRO A 23 12.19 -0.17 -11.36
C PRO A 23 10.73 -0.61 -11.36
N ASN A 24 10.00 -0.29 -10.27
CA ASN A 24 8.57 -0.58 -10.01
C ASN A 24 8.24 -1.75 -9.07
N SER A 25 8.99 -1.92 -7.98
CA SER A 25 8.68 -2.93 -6.94
C SER A 25 7.92 -2.32 -5.74
N GLY A 26 6.93 -1.46 -6.01
CA GLY A 26 6.06 -0.90 -4.97
C GLY A 26 4.83 -1.79 -4.77
N ALA A 27 4.44 -2.06 -3.54
CA ALA A 27 3.19 -2.75 -3.27
C ALA A 27 2.02 -1.80 -3.57
N TYR A 28 0.95 -2.27 -4.22
CA TYR A 28 -0.21 -1.43 -4.55
C TYR A 28 -1.51 -2.17 -4.23
N LEU A 29 -2.53 -1.42 -3.79
CA LEU A 29 -3.87 -1.96 -3.65
C LEU A 29 -4.57 -1.98 -5.01
N GLU A 30 -5.05 -3.14 -5.38
CA GLU A 30 -6.02 -3.30 -6.45
C GLU A 30 -7.43 -3.02 -5.93
N PRO A 31 -8.31 -2.46 -6.78
CA PRO A 31 -9.72 -2.31 -6.45
C PRO A 31 -10.41 -3.65 -6.19
N LEU A 32 -11.24 -3.67 -5.15
CA LEU A 32 -12.16 -4.76 -4.86
C LEU A 32 -13.31 -4.76 -5.87
N SER A 33 -13.76 -5.96 -6.22
CA SER A 33 -15.00 -6.16 -6.97
C SER A 33 -16.22 -6.17 -6.04
N ASN A 34 -17.42 -5.98 -6.59
CA ASN A 34 -18.65 -5.89 -5.81
C ASN A 34 -18.94 -7.13 -4.96
N THR A 35 -18.48 -8.31 -5.38
CA THR A 35 -18.65 -9.57 -4.63
C THR A 35 -17.62 -9.74 -3.49
N GLN A 36 -16.61 -8.87 -3.45
CA GLN A 36 -15.54 -8.86 -2.44
C GLN A 36 -15.75 -7.79 -1.37
N ILE A 37 -16.80 -6.97 -1.50
CA ILE A 37 -17.16 -5.95 -0.51
C ILE A 37 -18.13 -6.61 0.46
N SER A 38 -17.83 -6.52 1.75
CA SER A 38 -18.42 -7.33 2.81
C SER A 38 -19.82 -6.91 3.23
N SER A 39 -20.16 -5.63 3.09
CA SER A 39 -21.47 -5.11 3.49
C SER A 39 -21.86 -3.84 2.73
N ALA A 40 -23.17 -3.60 2.66
CA ALA A 40 -23.73 -2.31 2.25
C ALA A 40 -23.49 -1.21 3.31
N GLU A 41 -23.33 -1.62 4.57
CA GLU A 41 -23.19 -0.75 5.73
C GLU A 41 -21.77 -0.72 6.26
N GLY A 42 -21.38 0.41 6.86
CA GLY A 42 -20.06 0.61 7.43
C GLY A 42 -19.16 1.46 6.54
N CYS A 43 -17.88 1.51 6.92
CA CYS A 43 -16.89 2.43 6.36
C CYS A 43 -15.83 1.70 5.53
N VAL A 44 -15.68 2.13 4.29
CA VAL A 44 -14.71 1.63 3.33
C VAL A 44 -13.77 2.73 2.86
N ILE A 45 -12.60 2.38 2.35
CA ILE A 45 -11.69 3.33 1.70
C ILE A 45 -11.83 3.23 0.18
N GLN A 46 -12.19 4.35 -0.44
CA GLN A 46 -12.37 4.51 -1.88
C GLN A 46 -11.14 5.22 -2.49
N GLY A 47 -10.66 4.72 -3.62
CA GLY A 47 -9.58 5.33 -4.41
C GLY A 47 -10.04 6.48 -5.31
N ASP A 48 -9.09 7.11 -6.01
CA ASP A 48 -9.34 8.23 -6.92
C ASP A 48 -10.29 7.87 -8.08
N ASP A 49 -10.33 6.60 -8.49
CA ASP A 49 -11.19 6.08 -9.55
C ASP A 49 -12.63 5.77 -9.08
N GLY A 50 -12.94 6.05 -7.82
CA GLY A 50 -14.25 5.78 -7.23
C GLY A 50 -14.48 4.31 -6.84
N ARG A 51 -13.50 3.42 -7.01
CA ARG A 51 -13.60 2.02 -6.60
C ARG A 51 -13.08 1.82 -5.18
N ILE A 52 -13.56 0.77 -4.52
CA ILE A 52 -13.18 0.45 -3.15
C ILE A 52 -11.82 -0.24 -3.14
N LEU A 53 -10.90 0.24 -2.31
CA LEU A 53 -9.55 -0.30 -2.12
C LEU A 53 -9.41 -1.08 -0.81
N ILE A 54 -10.08 -0.63 0.25
CA ILE A 54 -10.00 -1.24 1.59
C ILE A 54 -11.39 -1.39 2.18
N ASP A 55 -11.68 -2.61 2.64
CA ASP A 55 -12.83 -2.96 3.48
C ASP A 55 -12.32 -3.87 4.62
N ASN A 56 -13.00 -4.95 4.97
CA ASN A 56 -12.50 -6.04 5.81
C ASN A 56 -11.39 -6.88 5.14
N GLN A 57 -11.09 -6.59 3.87
CA GLN A 57 -10.00 -7.19 3.10
C GLN A 57 -9.46 -6.19 2.08
N VAL A 58 -8.29 -6.49 1.54
CA VAL A 58 -7.69 -5.78 0.41
C VAL A 58 -7.25 -6.75 -0.67
N LYS A 59 -6.98 -6.23 -1.87
CA LYS A 59 -6.44 -7.02 -2.98
C LYS A 59 -5.05 -6.51 -3.36
N ILE A 60 -4.06 -7.39 -3.39
CA ILE A 60 -2.67 -7.09 -3.81
C ILE A 60 -2.16 -8.22 -4.68
N GLY A 61 -1.73 -7.93 -5.91
CA GLY A 61 -1.19 -8.93 -6.84
C GLY A 61 -2.20 -10.04 -7.16
N GLY A 62 -3.49 -9.70 -7.29
CA GLY A 62 -4.57 -10.65 -7.52
C GLY A 62 -5.09 -11.39 -6.28
N ARG A 63 -4.38 -11.34 -5.16
CA ARG A 63 -4.73 -12.07 -3.93
C ARG A 63 -5.54 -11.20 -2.96
N LEU A 64 -6.61 -11.77 -2.41
CA LEU A 64 -7.34 -11.18 -1.29
C LEU A 64 -6.62 -11.46 0.03
N ILE A 65 -6.45 -10.41 0.82
CA ILE A 65 -5.80 -10.44 2.12
C ILE A 65 -6.78 -9.87 3.13
N PRO A 66 -7.30 -10.67 4.08
CA PRO A 66 -8.10 -10.17 5.18
C PRO A 66 -7.30 -9.17 6.01
N VAL A 67 -7.93 -8.09 6.41
CA VAL A 67 -7.33 -7.07 7.27
C VAL A 67 -8.27 -6.73 8.41
N HIS A 68 -7.71 -6.39 9.56
CA HIS A 68 -8.47 -5.95 10.72
C HIS A 68 -7.98 -4.58 11.16
N VAL A 69 -8.92 -3.76 11.63
CA VAL A 69 -8.61 -2.42 12.14
C VAL A 69 -7.85 -2.56 13.45
N THR A 70 -6.69 -1.93 13.54
CA THR A 70 -5.88 -1.93 14.78
C THR A 70 -5.97 -0.62 15.53
N LYS A 71 -6.22 0.49 14.83
CA LYS A 71 -6.33 1.81 15.45
C LYS A 71 -7.19 2.74 14.61
N ILE A 72 -8.05 3.48 15.28
CA ILE A 72 -8.79 4.62 14.71
C ILE A 72 -8.48 5.84 15.55
N THR A 73 -8.25 6.95 14.88
CA THR A 73 -8.18 8.29 15.48
C THR A 73 -9.10 9.22 14.70
N ARG A 74 -9.20 10.48 15.13
CA ARG A 74 -9.98 11.49 14.41
C ARG A 74 -9.54 11.67 12.95
N THR A 75 -8.27 11.42 12.62
CA THR A 75 -7.70 11.74 11.29
C THR A 75 -6.95 10.58 10.66
N SER A 76 -6.90 9.42 11.30
CA SER A 76 -6.20 8.27 10.76
C SER A 76 -6.83 6.95 11.17
N LYS A 77 -6.63 5.95 10.32
CA LYS A 77 -7.08 4.58 10.54
C LYS A 77 -5.99 3.62 10.08
N SER A 78 -5.75 2.59 10.87
CA SER A 78 -4.73 1.58 10.61
C SER A 78 -5.35 0.20 10.52
N TRP A 79 -4.80 -0.61 9.61
CA TRP A 79 -5.16 -2.01 9.46
C TRP A 79 -3.92 -2.88 9.42
N GLU A 80 -4.09 -4.12 9.90
CA GLU A 80 -3.08 -5.17 9.79
C GLU A 80 -3.67 -6.42 9.15
N GLY A 81 -2.84 -7.12 8.39
CA GLY A 81 -3.12 -8.40 7.77
C GLY A 81 -1.84 -9.23 7.68
N ASP A 82 -1.90 -10.38 7.01
CA ASP A 82 -0.73 -11.25 6.84
C ASP A 82 0.39 -10.52 6.07
N SER A 83 1.49 -10.23 6.78
CA SER A 83 2.65 -9.50 6.27
C SER A 83 2.32 -8.13 5.64
N LEU A 84 1.20 -7.54 6.09
CA LEU A 84 0.60 -6.33 5.55
C LEU A 84 0.28 -5.34 6.67
N THR A 85 0.73 -4.11 6.52
CA THR A 85 0.30 -2.98 7.36
C THR A 85 -0.19 -1.87 6.46
N ILE A 86 -1.35 -1.29 6.79
CA ILE A 86 -1.92 -0.16 6.07
C ILE A 86 -2.20 0.99 7.05
N PHE A 87 -1.84 2.19 6.65
CA PHE A 87 -2.09 3.43 7.38
C PHE A 87 -2.78 4.43 6.46
N PHE A 88 -4.00 4.82 6.80
CA PHE A 88 -4.73 5.90 6.13
C PHE A 88 -4.70 7.14 7.01
N GLN A 89 -4.39 8.30 6.42
CA GLN A 89 -4.38 9.58 7.12
C GLN A 89 -4.95 10.70 6.25
N ILE A 90 -5.87 11.47 6.81
CA ILE A 90 -6.33 12.74 6.23
C ILE A 90 -5.58 13.91 6.88
N MET A 91 -5.24 14.91 6.08
CA MET A 91 -4.52 16.11 6.56
C MET A 91 -5.46 17.17 7.12
N THR A 92 -6.70 17.21 6.63
CA THR A 92 -7.72 18.18 7.00
C THR A 92 -9.05 17.48 7.27
N GLY A 93 -9.82 18.01 8.22
CA GLY A 93 -11.13 17.45 8.61
C GLY A 93 -11.03 16.28 9.57
N SER A 94 -12.01 15.38 9.51
CA SER A 94 -12.06 14.16 10.33
C SER A 94 -12.51 12.97 9.49
N LEU A 95 -12.13 11.78 9.95
CA LEU A 95 -12.79 10.55 9.57
C LEU A 95 -14.26 10.63 9.94
N ARG A 96 -15.03 9.82 9.24
CA ARG A 96 -16.44 9.57 9.45
C ARG A 96 -16.64 8.51 10.53
N GLU A 97 -15.76 7.53 10.60
CA GLU A 97 -15.68 6.59 11.72
C GLU A 97 -15.00 7.23 12.94
N THR A 98 -15.54 6.94 14.12
CA THR A 98 -15.01 7.40 15.40
C THR A 98 -14.21 6.30 16.08
N PRO A 99 -13.31 6.64 17.02
CA PRO A 99 -12.59 5.64 17.81
C PRO A 99 -13.48 4.70 18.64
N ASP A 100 -14.73 5.12 18.92
CA ASP A 100 -15.69 4.35 19.71
C ASP A 100 -16.44 3.30 18.87
N GLY A 101 -16.19 3.25 17.56
CA GLY A 101 -16.82 2.31 16.61
C GLY A 101 -18.10 2.84 15.96
N ASP A 102 -18.54 4.06 16.29
CA ASP A 102 -19.62 4.74 15.60
C ASP A 102 -19.15 5.32 14.27
N TYR A 103 -20.07 5.60 13.34
CA TYR A 103 -19.74 6.35 12.13
C TYR A 103 -20.87 7.28 11.69
N ARG A 104 -20.49 8.27 10.87
CA ARG A 104 -21.43 9.19 10.21
C ARG A 104 -21.43 8.92 8.72
N GLU A 105 -22.61 8.85 8.11
CA GLU A 105 -22.72 8.67 6.66
C GLU A 105 -22.00 9.75 5.85
N GLY A 106 -21.60 9.35 4.65
CA GLY A 106 -20.98 10.21 3.67
C GLY A 106 -19.48 9.98 3.55
N LYS A 107 -18.78 11.00 3.04
CA LYS A 107 -17.38 10.88 2.61
C LYS A 107 -16.46 11.76 3.45
N SER A 108 -15.32 11.24 3.87
CA SER A 108 -14.26 12.05 4.46
C SER A 108 -13.57 12.89 3.38
N PRO A 109 -12.78 13.90 3.78
CA PRO A 109 -11.77 14.49 2.90
C PRO A 109 -10.81 13.43 2.38
N TRP A 110 -10.14 13.75 1.27
CA TRP A 110 -9.09 12.91 0.72
C TRP A 110 -7.87 12.87 1.64
N GLY A 111 -7.28 11.68 1.75
CA GLY A 111 -6.08 11.41 2.52
C GLY A 111 -5.09 10.55 1.74
N VAL A 112 -4.01 10.19 2.42
CA VAL A 112 -2.95 9.31 1.91
C VAL A 112 -3.09 7.95 2.58
N ILE A 113 -3.05 6.92 1.76
CA ILE A 113 -2.89 5.52 2.17
C ILE A 113 -1.42 5.19 2.00
N ARG A 114 -0.79 4.72 3.07
CA ARG A 114 0.55 4.15 3.05
C ARG A 114 0.43 2.69 3.42
N LEU A 115 1.00 1.81 2.62
CA LEU A 115 1.00 0.38 2.89
C LEU A 115 2.41 -0.19 2.85
N THR A 116 2.62 -1.24 3.63
CA THR A 116 3.82 -2.08 3.57
C THR A 116 3.37 -3.53 3.44
N TYR A 117 3.80 -4.20 2.38
CA TYR A 117 3.48 -5.60 2.11
C TYR A 117 4.75 -6.36 1.74
N ASN A 118 5.09 -7.42 2.47
CA ASN A 118 6.32 -8.20 2.25
C ASN A 118 7.59 -7.32 2.14
N GLY A 119 7.67 -6.26 2.96
CA GLY A 119 8.78 -5.29 2.96
C GLY A 119 8.73 -4.26 1.83
N GLN A 120 7.84 -4.40 0.85
CA GLN A 120 7.61 -3.40 -0.20
C GLN A 120 6.65 -2.33 0.30
N ARG A 121 6.95 -1.07 -0.01
CA ARG A 121 6.11 0.08 0.37
C ARG A 121 5.32 0.58 -0.82
N GLY A 122 4.17 1.15 -0.55
CA GLY A 122 3.34 1.83 -1.52
C GLY A 122 2.55 2.96 -0.92
N ASP A 123 2.46 4.05 -1.66
CA ASP A 123 1.66 5.21 -1.29
C ASP A 123 0.61 5.45 -2.37
N MET A 124 -0.62 5.70 -1.94
CA MET A 124 -1.73 6.00 -2.83
C MET A 124 -2.72 6.94 -2.14
N ARG A 125 -3.69 7.43 -2.89
CA ARG A 125 -4.69 8.37 -2.38
C ARG A 125 -6.02 7.65 -2.19
N GLY A 126 -6.73 8.04 -1.15
CA GLY A 126 -8.06 7.51 -0.88
C GLY A 126 -8.88 8.43 0.02
N ARG A 127 -10.14 8.07 0.21
CA ARG A 127 -11.03 8.70 1.19
C ARG A 127 -11.90 7.65 1.83
N GLU A 128 -12.29 7.90 3.06
CA GLU A 128 -13.29 7.08 3.73
C GLU A 128 -14.68 7.42 3.19
N GLN A 129 -15.47 6.39 2.93
CA GLN A 129 -16.89 6.46 2.63
C GLN A 129 -17.61 5.54 3.59
N CYS A 130 -18.51 6.10 4.39
CA CYS A 130 -19.40 5.34 5.26
C CYS A 130 -20.83 5.40 4.73
N ASN A 131 -21.49 4.26 4.69
CA ASN A 131 -22.90 4.15 4.33
C ASN A 131 -23.63 3.51 5.52
N GLY A 132 -24.80 4.01 5.89
CA GLY A 132 -25.64 3.43 6.93
C GLY A 132 -26.78 2.56 6.37
N LEU A 133 -27.55 2.00 7.30
CA LEU A 133 -28.86 1.37 7.06
C LEU A 133 -29.89 2.38 6.57
#